data_AF-A0A4Z2DU04-F1
#
_entry.id   AF-A0A4Z2DU04-F1
#
_cell.length_a   1.000
_cell.length_b   1.000
_cell.length_c   1.000
_cell.angle_alpha   90.00
_cell.angle_beta   90.00
_cell.angle_gamma   90.00
#
_symmetry.space_group_name_H-M   'P 1'
#
loop_
_entity.id
_entity.type
_entity.pdbx_description
1 polymer ?
#
loop_
_entity_poly.entity_id
_entity_poly.type
_entity_poly.pdbx_seq_one_letter_code
_entity_poly.pdbx_strand_id
1 'polypeptide(L)'
;MLNEFCILVDESDCVLGFANKKKCHEVLSGKSLLHRAFSLFLFREDTSNESSGSSLKLLVQKRSPNKLTFPSMWSNTCCSHPIMNFPDELIESDAIGVKKAAQRKLLHELGISNIFLPLDRIHFLCRVLYAAPNEPHLKSKFAEHELDYILVSVLDPVVTQNIADTDLMKLNPDEVSDVRWLTLNEFKDMKFFSTDHMNLSRTTDYYLCRSLITPWMRGILSSGLLQKLWNWAEASCGNHLKKSFLTKDQSWDRTRIIHLSSDDVHYFSNLDYRIEIKILMIIETVTPKIVVTSGVDGCHTSSVATSSVPVSSSPGNTNSVLLSNLWTQLDHIQPTVSDFFYINSVS
;
A
#
# COMPACT_ATOMS: atom_id res chain seq x y z
N MET A 1 9.42 9.40 9.08
CA MET A 1 7.98 9.60 8.80
C MET A 1 7.66 10.85 7.99
N LEU A 2 8.14 12.07 8.32
CA LEU A 2 7.79 13.28 7.55
C LEU A 2 8.47 13.38 6.16
N ASN A 3 9.63 12.74 5.99
CA ASN A 3 10.43 12.86 4.78
C ASN A 3 10.24 11.71 3.78
N GLU A 4 9.36 10.74 4.09
CA GLU A 4 9.08 9.58 3.23
C GLU A 4 7.80 9.83 2.44
N PHE A 5 7.86 9.72 1.11
CA PHE A 5 6.72 9.91 0.22
C PHE A 5 6.27 8.57 -0.38
N CYS A 6 5.07 8.12 0.00
CA CYS A 6 4.47 6.89 -0.53
C CYS A 6 3.85 7.16 -1.90
N ILE A 7 3.73 6.10 -2.70
CA ILE A 7 3.11 6.12 -4.03
C ILE A 7 1.60 6.02 -3.87
N LEU A 8 0.86 7.05 -4.29
CA LEU A 8 -0.60 7.00 -4.35
C LEU A 8 -1.02 6.25 -5.60
N VAL A 9 -2.01 5.37 -5.47
CA VAL A 9 -2.51 4.53 -6.57
C VAL A 9 -4.03 4.47 -6.58
N ASP A 10 -4.60 4.08 -7.71
CA ASP A 10 -5.99 3.63 -7.78
C ASP A 10 -6.12 2.12 -7.48
N GLU A 11 -7.35 1.61 -7.52
CA GLU A 11 -7.63 0.18 -7.27
C GLU A 11 -7.07 -0.75 -8.36
N SER A 12 -6.65 -0.20 -9.51
CA SER A 12 -5.98 -0.94 -10.59
C SER A 12 -4.45 -0.86 -10.51
N ASP A 13 -3.92 -0.31 -9.41
CA ASP A 13 -2.48 -0.08 -9.18
C ASP A 13 -1.85 0.96 -10.12
N CYS A 14 -2.65 1.84 -10.72
CA CYS A 14 -2.12 2.91 -11.55
C CYS A 14 -1.67 4.08 -10.66
N VAL A 15 -0.46 4.59 -10.89
CA VAL A 15 0.12 5.68 -10.08
C VAL A 15 -0.64 6.99 -10.31
N LEU A 16 -1.12 7.57 -9.22
CA LEU A 16 -1.85 8.85 -9.20
C LEU A 16 -0.98 10.02 -8.74
N GLY A 17 0.12 9.73 -8.03
CA GLY A 17 1.02 10.74 -7.47
C GLY A 17 1.71 10.26 -6.21
N PHE A 18 2.10 11.19 -5.35
CA PHE A 18 2.81 10.90 -4.11
C PHE A 18 2.27 11.74 -2.96
N ALA A 19 2.28 11.19 -1.76
CA ALA A 19 2.00 11.93 -0.53
C ALA A 19 2.94 11.50 0.58
N ASN A 20 3.21 12.40 1.53
CA ASN A 20 4.03 12.02 2.68
C ASN A 20 3.33 10.90 3.48
N LYS A 21 4.13 10.01 4.06
CA LYS A 21 3.65 8.82 4.76
C LYS A 21 2.60 9.12 5.81
N LYS A 22 2.80 10.18 6.61
CA LYS A 22 1.82 10.59 7.63
C LYS A 22 0.45 10.87 7.00
N LYS A 23 0.43 11.63 5.89
CA LYS A 23 -0.79 11.99 5.16
C LYS A 23 -1.49 10.77 4.56
N CYS A 24 -0.74 9.79 4.06
CA CYS A 24 -1.33 8.55 3.53
C CYS A 24 -2.14 7.80 4.58
N HIS A 25 -1.70 7.86 5.85
CA HIS A 25 -2.32 7.10 6.93
C HIS A 25 -3.31 7.94 7.75
N GLU A 26 -3.34 9.27 7.59
CA GLU A 26 -4.33 10.12 8.27
C GLU A 26 -5.73 9.87 7.69
N VAL A 27 -6.71 9.68 8.57
CA VAL A 27 -8.12 9.56 8.19
C VAL A 27 -8.66 10.96 7.88
N LEU A 28 -8.99 11.19 6.61
CA LEU A 28 -9.58 12.43 6.10
C LEU A 28 -10.97 12.12 5.57
N SER A 29 -11.98 12.83 6.06
CA SER A 29 -13.37 12.63 5.62
C SER A 29 -13.83 11.16 5.70
N GLY A 30 -13.35 10.43 6.71
CA GLY A 30 -13.71 9.03 6.97
C GLY A 30 -12.87 7.97 6.26
N LYS A 31 -11.86 8.33 5.45
CA LYS A 31 -10.95 7.37 4.77
C LYS A 31 -9.50 7.85 4.75
N SER A 32 -8.55 6.92 4.71
CA SER A 32 -7.14 7.20 4.38
C SER A 32 -6.90 7.07 2.87
N LEU A 33 -5.80 7.65 2.37
CA LEU A 33 -5.47 7.63 0.94
C LEU A 33 -4.98 6.24 0.53
N LEU A 34 -5.47 5.74 -0.60
CA LEU A 34 -4.98 4.48 -1.17
C LEU A 34 -3.54 4.67 -1.65
N HIS A 35 -2.66 3.80 -1.19
CA HIS A 35 -1.24 3.86 -1.54
C HIS A 35 -0.64 2.45 -1.69
N ARG A 36 0.43 2.36 -2.47
CA ARG A 36 1.14 1.09 -2.72
C ARG A 36 1.95 0.69 -1.48
N ALA A 37 1.86 -0.58 -1.11
CA ALA A 37 2.56 -1.18 0.02
C ALA A 37 3.15 -2.54 -0.35
N PHE A 38 3.88 -3.15 0.58
CA PHE A 38 4.31 -4.55 0.49
C PHE A 38 4.26 -5.25 1.84
N SER A 39 4.05 -6.57 1.79
CA SER A 39 4.13 -7.50 2.89
C SER A 39 5.05 -8.65 2.51
N LEU A 40 6.20 -8.74 3.19
CA LEU A 40 7.16 -9.82 3.03
C LEU A 40 6.89 -10.96 4.02
N PHE A 41 6.91 -12.18 3.51
CA PHE A 41 6.86 -13.44 4.26
C PHE A 41 8.18 -14.17 4.07
N LEU A 42 9.04 -14.13 5.09
CA LEU A 42 10.36 -14.77 5.10
C LEU A 42 10.32 -16.09 5.85
N PHE A 43 10.61 -17.17 5.13
CA PHE A 43 10.67 -18.52 5.67
C PHE A 43 12.11 -18.97 5.89
N ARG A 44 12.30 -19.90 6.82
CA ARG A 44 13.50 -20.72 6.95
C ARG A 44 13.14 -22.18 7.06
N GLU A 45 14.06 -23.05 6.68
CA GLU A 45 13.92 -24.49 6.95
C GLU A 45 13.90 -24.76 8.46
N ASP A 46 12.95 -25.59 8.87
CA ASP A 46 12.89 -26.11 10.22
C ASP A 46 13.77 -27.35 10.33
N THR A 47 14.96 -27.16 10.92
CA THR A 47 15.91 -28.25 11.16
C THR A 47 15.65 -28.97 12.49
N SER A 48 14.66 -28.54 13.27
CA SER A 48 14.23 -29.30 14.43
C SER A 48 13.47 -30.53 13.92
N ASN A 49 13.95 -31.73 14.26
CA ASN A 49 13.39 -33.02 13.83
C ASN A 49 12.00 -33.30 14.45
N GLU A 50 11.16 -32.28 14.60
CA GLU A 50 9.81 -32.42 15.11
C GLU A 50 8.86 -32.80 13.98
N SER A 51 8.02 -33.80 14.26
CA SER A 51 7.01 -34.37 13.36
C SER A 51 5.84 -33.41 13.05
N SER A 52 6.12 -32.12 12.81
CA SER A 52 5.11 -31.07 12.63
C SER A 52 4.46 -31.08 11.24
N GLY A 53 5.00 -31.87 10.30
CA GLY A 53 4.49 -32.02 8.93
C GLY A 53 4.83 -30.88 7.97
N SER A 54 5.35 -29.75 8.47
CA SER A 54 5.88 -28.62 7.67
C SER A 54 7.37 -28.48 7.93
N SER A 55 8.17 -28.45 6.86
CA SER A 55 9.63 -28.25 6.95
C SER A 55 10.04 -26.79 7.07
N LEU A 56 9.09 -25.86 7.27
CA LEU A 56 9.35 -24.44 7.31
C LEU A 56 8.85 -23.77 8.59
N LYS A 57 9.52 -22.68 8.95
CA LYS A 57 9.07 -21.68 9.93
C LYS A 57 9.03 -20.30 9.26
N LEU A 58 8.00 -19.52 9.56
CA LEU A 58 7.83 -18.12 9.13
C LEU A 58 8.32 -17.17 10.22
N LEU A 59 9.12 -16.18 9.83
CA LEU A 59 9.51 -15.09 10.72
C LEU A 59 8.36 -14.10 10.88
N VAL A 60 7.94 -13.87 12.12
CA VAL A 60 7.00 -12.81 12.50
C VAL A 60 7.68 -11.77 13.36
N GLN A 61 7.20 -10.54 13.27
CA GLN A 61 7.63 -9.46 14.13
C GLN A 61 6.51 -8.96 15.02
N LYS A 62 6.88 -8.50 16.22
CA LYS A 62 6.04 -7.65 17.06
C LYS A 62 6.44 -6.20 16.84
N ARG A 63 5.51 -5.42 16.33
CA ARG A 63 5.69 -3.98 16.09
C ARG A 63 6.10 -3.27 17.38
N SER A 64 6.99 -2.28 17.30
CA SER A 64 7.37 -1.49 18.48
C SER A 64 6.14 -0.75 19.06
N PRO A 65 6.17 -0.38 20.35
CA PRO A 65 5.16 0.50 20.92
C PRO A 65 5.21 1.92 20.34
N ASN A 66 6.32 2.30 19.68
CA ASN A 66 6.52 3.63 19.08
C ASN A 66 5.91 3.76 17.67
N LYS A 67 5.43 2.66 17.06
CA LYS A 67 4.79 2.72 15.74
C LYS A 67 3.52 3.56 15.80
N LEU A 68 3.35 4.41 14.78
CA LEU A 68 2.16 5.25 14.65
C LEU A 68 0.89 4.42 14.42
N THR A 69 0.99 3.40 13.56
CA THR A 69 -0.07 2.43 13.28
C THR A 69 0.26 1.08 13.92
N PHE A 70 -0.74 0.47 14.53
CA PHE A 70 -0.77 -0.85 15.15
C PHE A 70 0.41 -1.10 16.10
N PRO A 71 0.65 -0.23 17.09
CA PRO A 71 1.74 -0.40 18.04
C PRO A 71 1.58 -1.72 18.82
N SER A 72 2.69 -2.40 19.09
CA SER A 72 2.74 -3.64 19.89
C SER A 72 2.01 -4.86 19.29
N MET A 73 1.47 -4.77 18.08
CA MET A 73 0.80 -5.90 17.41
C MET A 73 1.79 -6.79 16.66
N TRP A 74 1.47 -8.08 16.59
CA TRP A 74 2.19 -9.07 15.80
C TRP A 74 1.77 -9.03 14.33
N SER A 75 2.73 -9.24 13.44
CA SER A 75 2.53 -9.22 11.99
C SER A 75 3.45 -10.21 11.27
N ASN A 76 3.30 -10.35 9.96
CA ASN A 76 4.28 -11.02 9.11
C ASN A 76 5.64 -10.31 9.15
N THR A 77 6.63 -10.85 8.44
CA THR A 77 8.05 -10.51 8.61
C THR A 77 8.34 -9.02 8.53
N CYS A 78 7.93 -8.35 7.45
CA CYS A 78 8.17 -6.92 7.26
C CYS A 78 7.10 -6.33 6.35
N CYS A 79 6.50 -5.22 6.76
CA CYS A 79 5.49 -4.49 6.00
C CYS A 79 5.87 -3.02 5.90
N SER A 80 5.90 -2.48 4.69
CA SER A 80 6.15 -1.06 4.48
C SER A 80 5.78 -0.64 3.05
N HIS A 81 6.43 0.41 2.54
CA HIS A 81 6.05 1.11 1.33
C HIS A 81 7.28 1.27 0.44
N PRO A 82 7.17 1.06 -0.89
CA PRO A 82 8.08 1.71 -1.83
C PRO A 82 7.89 3.23 -1.73
N ILE A 83 9.00 3.99 -1.77
CA ILE A 83 8.95 5.44 -1.60
C ILE A 83 9.67 6.19 -2.71
N MET A 84 9.13 7.37 -3.05
CA MET A 84 9.65 8.24 -4.10
C MET A 84 11.10 8.71 -3.85
N ASN A 85 11.50 8.78 -2.59
CA ASN A 85 12.85 9.16 -2.19
C ASN A 85 13.93 8.22 -2.73
N PHE A 86 13.58 6.98 -3.10
CA PHE A 86 14.47 6.01 -3.73
C PHE A 86 13.96 5.72 -5.15
N PRO A 87 14.53 6.36 -6.20
CA PRO A 87 14.03 6.22 -7.57
C PRO A 87 13.94 4.78 -8.06
N ASP A 88 14.86 3.93 -7.61
CA ASP A 88 14.89 2.50 -7.89
C ASP A 88 13.66 1.73 -7.37
N GLU A 89 12.95 2.28 -6.37
CA GLU A 89 11.72 1.70 -5.82
C GLU A 89 10.47 2.05 -6.65
N LEU A 90 10.60 2.95 -7.63
CA LEU A 90 9.53 3.36 -8.54
C LEU A 90 9.44 2.47 -9.79
N ILE A 91 10.40 1.57 -9.99
CA ILE A 91 10.44 0.69 -11.15
C ILE A 91 9.39 -0.43 -10.99
N GLU A 92 8.38 -0.45 -11.86
CA GLU A 92 7.24 -1.37 -11.75
C GLU A 92 7.49 -2.74 -12.37
N SER A 93 8.36 -2.82 -13.39
CA SER A 93 8.65 -4.06 -14.11
C SER A 93 9.11 -5.16 -13.14
N ASP A 94 8.49 -6.34 -13.25
CA ASP A 94 8.77 -7.51 -12.40
C ASP A 94 8.69 -7.24 -10.89
N ALA A 95 7.91 -6.23 -10.49
CA ALA A 95 7.79 -5.73 -9.12
C ALA A 95 9.15 -5.34 -8.48
N ILE A 96 10.16 -5.01 -9.29
CA ILE A 96 11.53 -4.83 -8.81
C ILE A 96 11.66 -3.70 -7.77
N GLY A 97 10.92 -2.60 -7.97
CA GLY A 97 10.95 -1.47 -7.03
C GLY A 97 10.42 -1.85 -5.65
N VAL A 98 9.34 -2.63 -5.62
CA VAL A 98 8.76 -3.13 -4.37
C VAL A 98 9.69 -4.14 -3.66
N LYS A 99 10.38 -5.01 -4.43
CA LYS A 99 11.39 -5.92 -3.87
C LYS A 99 12.59 -5.17 -3.26
N LYS A 100 13.04 -4.09 -3.90
CA LYS A 100 14.10 -3.22 -3.36
C LYS A 100 13.65 -2.50 -2.08
N ALA A 101 12.40 -2.02 -2.04
CA ALA A 101 11.81 -1.46 -0.83
C ALA A 101 11.78 -2.48 0.32
N ALA A 102 11.43 -3.74 0.02
CA ALA A 102 11.45 -4.83 0.99
C ALA A 102 12.86 -5.10 1.53
N GLN A 103 13.90 -5.13 0.69
CA GLN A 103 15.29 -5.25 1.13
C GLN A 103 15.71 -4.11 2.07
N ARG A 104 15.47 -2.86 1.66
CA ARG A 104 15.80 -1.68 2.47
C ARG A 104 15.14 -1.75 3.84
N LYS A 105 13.85 -2.09 3.88
CA LYS A 105 13.06 -2.11 5.10
C LYS A 105 13.36 -3.31 5.98
N LEU A 106 13.66 -4.47 5.40
CA LEU A 106 14.09 -5.63 6.16
C LEU A 106 15.43 -5.38 6.87
N LEU A 107 16.38 -4.74 6.19
CA LEU A 107 17.63 -4.29 6.80
C LEU A 107 17.38 -3.24 7.90
N HIS A 108 16.50 -2.27 7.65
CA HIS A 108 16.22 -1.20 8.61
C HIS A 108 15.47 -1.67 9.87
N GLU A 109 14.51 -2.58 9.72
CA GLU A 109 13.65 -3.03 10.83
C GLU A 109 14.26 -4.22 11.59
N LEU A 110 14.78 -5.22 10.87
CA LEU A 110 15.27 -6.47 11.45
C LEU A 110 16.78 -6.64 11.37
N GLY A 111 17.51 -5.76 10.68
CA GLY A 111 18.96 -5.86 10.51
C GLY A 111 19.40 -6.97 9.54
N ILE A 112 18.48 -7.65 8.85
CA ILE A 112 18.82 -8.72 7.92
C ILE A 112 19.43 -8.09 6.66
N SER A 113 20.70 -8.39 6.42
CA SER A 113 21.44 -7.90 5.26
C SER A 113 21.00 -8.56 3.95
N ASN A 114 21.11 -7.81 2.85
CA ASN A 114 20.79 -8.28 1.50
C ASN A 114 21.63 -9.49 1.06
N ILE A 115 22.74 -9.80 1.75
CA ILE A 115 23.52 -11.02 1.51
C ILE A 115 22.70 -12.29 1.78
N PHE A 116 21.76 -12.24 2.74
CA PHE A 116 20.88 -13.35 3.08
C PHE A 116 19.62 -13.36 2.21
N LEU A 117 19.30 -12.22 1.59
CA LEU A 117 18.07 -12.03 0.84
C LEU A 117 18.30 -11.25 -0.47
N PRO A 118 19.03 -11.81 -1.45
CA PRO A 118 19.20 -11.19 -2.75
C PRO A 118 17.86 -11.04 -3.49
N LEU A 119 17.76 -10.06 -4.40
CA LEU A 119 16.50 -9.66 -5.05
C LEU A 119 15.81 -10.79 -5.84
N ASP A 120 16.60 -11.67 -6.44
CA ASP A 120 16.14 -12.84 -7.20
C ASP A 120 15.48 -13.90 -6.33
N ARG A 121 15.72 -13.88 -5.01
CA ARG A 121 15.04 -14.72 -4.02
C ARG A 121 13.80 -14.08 -3.41
N ILE A 122 13.46 -12.84 -3.78
CA ILE A 122 12.22 -12.18 -3.35
C ILE A 122 11.19 -12.34 -4.47
N HIS A 123 10.15 -13.11 -4.21
CA HIS A 123 9.16 -13.49 -5.22
C HIS A 123 7.85 -12.74 -4.98
N PHE A 124 7.39 -12.02 -6.00
CA PHE A 124 6.06 -11.42 -6.01
C PHE A 124 5.03 -12.45 -6.45
N LEU A 125 3.96 -12.64 -5.65
CA LEU A 125 2.94 -13.65 -5.91
C LEU A 125 1.57 -13.08 -6.27
N CYS A 126 1.08 -12.09 -5.52
CA CYS A 126 -0.19 -11.42 -5.82
C CYS A 126 -0.28 -10.07 -5.10
N ARG A 127 -1.35 -9.32 -5.37
CA ARG A 127 -1.68 -8.10 -4.62
C ARG A 127 -2.91 -8.30 -3.74
N VAL A 128 -2.97 -7.58 -2.64
CA VAL A 128 -4.08 -7.54 -1.71
C VAL A 128 -4.55 -6.10 -1.55
N LEU A 129 -5.83 -5.83 -1.78
CA LEU A 129 -6.45 -4.54 -1.47
C LEU A 129 -7.18 -4.65 -0.13
N TYR A 130 -6.83 -3.78 0.82
CA TYR A 130 -7.49 -3.74 2.12
C TYR A 130 -7.52 -2.32 2.72
N ALA A 131 -8.43 -2.10 3.66
CA ALA A 131 -8.46 -0.92 4.51
C ALA A 131 -8.68 -1.34 5.96
N ALA A 132 -7.98 -0.71 6.90
CA ALA A 132 -8.08 -1.04 8.31
C ALA A 132 -7.86 0.21 9.19
N PRO A 133 -8.81 0.58 10.05
CA PRO A 133 -8.58 1.58 11.08
C PRO A 133 -7.55 1.06 12.09
N ASN A 134 -6.78 2.00 12.65
CA ASN A 134 -5.72 1.67 13.60
C ASN A 134 -6.26 1.06 14.90
N GLU A 135 -5.61 0.00 15.39
CA GLU A 135 -5.97 -0.67 16.65
C GLU A 135 -4.95 -0.35 17.77
N PRO A 136 -5.41 -0.02 19.00
CA PRO A 136 -6.80 0.12 19.44
C PRO A 136 -7.50 1.41 18.95
N HIS A 137 -8.76 1.27 18.52
CA HIS A 137 -9.53 2.25 17.74
C HIS A 137 -9.86 3.58 18.45
N LEU A 138 -9.97 3.57 19.78
CA LEU A 138 -10.72 4.58 20.54
C LEU A 138 -10.19 6.03 20.44
N LYS A 139 -9.01 6.29 19.87
CA LYS A 139 -8.44 7.64 19.75
C LYS A 139 -7.59 7.87 18.48
N SER A 140 -7.57 6.95 17.53
CA SER A 140 -6.64 7.06 16.41
C SER A 140 -7.20 7.90 15.26
N LYS A 141 -6.40 8.87 14.81
CA LYS A 141 -6.63 9.59 13.53
C LYS A 141 -5.98 8.89 12.34
N PHE A 142 -5.48 7.67 12.54
CA PHE A 142 -4.73 6.92 11.56
C PHE A 142 -5.45 5.63 11.16
N ALA A 143 -5.22 5.20 9.91
CA ALA A 143 -5.69 3.96 9.30
C ALA A 143 -4.73 3.54 8.18
N GLU A 144 -4.84 2.29 7.76
CA GLU A 144 -4.24 1.78 6.53
C GLU A 144 -5.29 1.71 5.43
N HIS A 145 -4.88 1.99 4.21
CA HIS A 145 -5.64 1.76 2.99
C HIS A 145 -4.63 1.51 1.89
N GLU A 146 -4.39 0.22 1.61
CA GLU A 146 -3.21 -0.21 0.90
C GLU A 146 -3.55 -1.17 -0.23
N LEU A 147 -2.86 -0.96 -1.35
CA LEU A 147 -2.67 -1.99 -2.35
C LEU A 147 -1.33 -2.68 -2.08
N ASP A 148 -1.42 -3.81 -1.41
CA ASP A 148 -0.30 -4.50 -0.77
C ASP A 148 0.25 -5.63 -1.66
N TYR A 149 1.52 -5.51 -2.04
CA TYR A 149 2.26 -6.53 -2.77
C TYR A 149 2.69 -7.66 -1.83
N ILE A 150 2.21 -8.87 -2.10
CA ILE A 150 2.57 -10.05 -1.32
C ILE A 150 3.88 -10.63 -1.87
N LEU A 151 4.93 -10.48 -1.07
CA LEU A 151 6.28 -10.97 -1.34
C LEU A 151 6.59 -12.19 -0.49
N VAL A 152 7.18 -13.22 -1.10
CA VAL A 152 7.62 -14.43 -0.39
C VAL A 152 9.09 -14.66 -0.64
N SER A 153 9.80 -15.08 0.39
CA SER A 153 11.17 -15.55 0.26
C SER A 153 11.47 -16.68 1.25
N VAL A 154 12.39 -17.56 0.87
CA VAL A 154 12.93 -18.60 1.73
C VAL A 154 14.43 -18.36 1.85
N LEU A 155 14.92 -18.25 3.08
CA LEU A 155 16.35 -18.13 3.37
C LEU A 155 17.10 -19.30 2.74
N ASP A 156 18.28 -19.02 2.19
CA ASP A 156 19.11 -20.06 1.61
C ASP A 156 19.70 -20.94 2.72
N PRO A 157 19.35 -22.24 2.79
CA PRO A 157 19.80 -23.09 3.88
C PRO A 157 21.31 -23.27 3.92
N VAL A 158 22.01 -23.11 2.78
CA VAL A 158 23.48 -23.17 2.72
C VAL A 158 24.08 -21.89 3.31
N VAL A 159 23.53 -20.73 2.96
CA VAL A 159 24.04 -19.44 3.44
C VAL A 159 23.71 -19.23 4.92
N THR A 160 22.55 -19.70 5.37
CA THR A 160 22.09 -19.54 6.77
C THR A 160 22.39 -20.74 7.66
N GLN A 161 23.20 -21.68 7.19
CA GLN A 161 23.56 -22.86 7.97
C GLN A 161 24.31 -22.46 9.24
N ASN A 162 23.85 -22.93 10.40
CA ASN A 162 24.46 -22.65 11.71
C ASN A 162 24.60 -21.15 12.06
N ILE A 163 23.89 -20.26 11.38
CA ILE A 163 23.85 -18.84 11.74
C ILE A 163 22.88 -18.67 12.91
N ALA A 164 23.38 -18.12 14.02
CA ALA A 164 22.54 -17.76 15.14
C ALA A 164 21.61 -16.59 14.78
N ASP A 165 20.42 -16.53 15.36
CA ASP A 165 19.47 -15.44 15.10
C ASP A 165 20.10 -14.06 15.42
N THR A 166 21.04 -13.97 16.37
CA THR A 166 21.77 -12.74 16.72
C THR A 166 22.76 -12.26 15.65
N ASP A 167 23.24 -13.18 14.79
CA ASP A 167 24.12 -12.85 13.68
C ASP A 167 23.33 -12.59 12.39
N LEU A 168 22.15 -13.22 12.27
CA LEU A 168 21.22 -13.00 11.17
C LEU A 168 20.47 -11.67 11.29
N MET A 169 20.06 -11.31 12.51
CA MET A 169 19.16 -10.19 12.79
C MET A 169 19.72 -9.26 13.87
N LYS A 170 19.56 -7.96 13.64
CA LYS A 170 19.82 -6.91 14.62
C LYS A 170 18.64 -5.95 14.61
N LEU A 171 17.69 -6.19 15.52
CA LEU A 171 16.42 -5.48 15.58
C LEU A 171 16.63 -3.99 15.81
N ASN A 172 15.88 -3.17 15.07
CA ASN A 172 15.73 -1.76 15.38
C ASN A 172 14.60 -1.60 16.42
N PRO A 173 14.92 -1.22 17.68
CA PRO A 173 13.92 -1.17 18.76
C PRO A 173 12.82 -0.12 18.53
N ASP A 174 13.07 0.89 17.68
CA ASP A 174 12.05 1.87 17.30
C ASP A 174 11.01 1.29 16.34
N GLU A 175 11.32 0.17 15.69
CA GLU A 175 10.46 -0.46 14.68
C GLU A 175 9.88 -1.80 15.16
N VAL A 176 10.70 -2.60 15.87
CA VAL A 176 10.41 -3.98 16.25
C VAL A 176 10.76 -4.21 17.72
N SER A 177 9.81 -4.74 18.48
CA SER A 177 9.98 -5.05 19.90
C SER A 177 10.29 -6.51 20.19
N ASP A 178 9.93 -7.42 19.29
CA ASP A 178 10.14 -8.86 19.43
C ASP A 178 10.05 -9.56 18.07
N VAL A 179 10.61 -10.77 17.95
CA VAL A 179 10.51 -11.63 16.76
C VAL A 179 10.32 -13.09 17.15
N ARG A 180 9.60 -13.85 16.32
CA ARG A 180 9.45 -15.30 16.50
C ARG A 180 9.50 -16.04 15.18
N TRP A 181 10.02 -17.25 15.21
CA TRP A 181 9.92 -18.21 14.13
C TRP A 181 8.78 -19.17 14.44
N LEU A 182 7.72 -19.12 13.65
CA LEU A 182 6.51 -19.89 13.90
C LEU A 182 6.27 -20.90 12.79
N THR A 183 5.82 -22.09 13.16
CA THR A 183 5.28 -23.12 12.26
C THR A 183 3.85 -22.79 11.86
N LEU A 184 3.37 -23.43 10.79
CA LEU A 184 2.00 -23.25 10.31
C LEU A 184 0.95 -23.66 11.35
N ASN A 185 1.24 -24.69 12.14
CA ASN A 185 0.31 -25.17 13.16
C ASN A 185 0.16 -24.16 14.29
N GLU A 186 1.26 -23.51 14.73
CA GLU A 186 1.20 -22.43 15.71
C GLU A 186 0.30 -21.28 15.26
N PHE A 187 0.25 -20.96 13.95
CA PHE A 187 -0.72 -19.98 13.41
C PHE A 187 -2.16 -20.49 13.34
N LYS A 188 -2.37 -21.79 13.09
CA LYS A 188 -3.72 -22.37 13.09
C LYS A 188 -4.32 -22.30 14.48
N ASP A 189 -3.53 -22.57 15.51
CA ASP A 189 -3.97 -22.50 16.89
C ASP A 189 -4.36 -21.06 17.29
N MET A 190 -3.67 -20.04 16.76
CA MET A 190 -4.07 -18.63 16.92
C MET A 190 -5.46 -18.29 16.37
N LYS A 191 -5.97 -19.04 15.38
CA LYS A 191 -7.32 -18.80 14.83
C LYS A 191 -8.44 -19.26 15.77
N PHE A 192 -8.19 -20.26 16.62
CA PHE A 192 -9.22 -20.94 17.40
C PHE A 192 -9.47 -20.33 18.78
N PHE A 193 -8.50 -19.62 19.37
CA PHE A 193 -8.70 -18.94 20.65
C PHE A 193 -9.36 -17.56 20.46
N SER A 194 -10.69 -17.56 20.27
CA SER A 194 -11.52 -16.39 20.59
C SER A 194 -11.68 -16.29 22.11
N THR A 195 -11.72 -15.07 22.63
CA THR A 195 -11.53 -14.69 24.04
C THR A 195 -12.62 -15.12 25.04
N ASP A 196 -13.34 -16.22 24.84
CA ASP A 196 -14.50 -16.54 25.68
C ASP A 196 -14.13 -17.12 27.08
N HIS A 197 -12.87 -17.45 27.34
CA HIS A 197 -12.46 -17.94 28.66
C HIS A 197 -11.09 -17.41 29.11
N MET A 198 -11.03 -16.14 29.52
CA MET A 198 -9.88 -15.60 30.26
C MET A 198 -10.12 -15.67 31.78
N ASN A 199 -10.06 -16.88 32.34
CA ASN A 199 -9.55 -17.04 33.70
C ASN A 199 -8.03 -17.18 33.57
N LEU A 200 -7.33 -16.05 33.71
CA LEU A 200 -5.88 -15.94 33.54
C LEU A 200 -5.14 -16.60 34.72
N SER A 201 -5.17 -17.93 34.79
CA SER A 201 -4.25 -18.71 35.61
C SER A 201 -2.95 -18.90 34.84
N ARG A 202 -2.01 -17.98 35.03
CA ARG A 202 -0.55 -18.16 35.14
C ARG A 202 0.23 -19.16 34.26
N THR A 203 -0.28 -19.61 33.12
CA THR A 203 0.47 -20.50 32.21
C THR A 203 0.41 -20.02 30.77
N THR A 204 1.60 -19.64 30.29
CA THR A 204 2.12 -19.67 28.91
C THR A 204 1.85 -18.50 27.95
N ASP A 205 2.88 -17.64 27.81
CA ASP A 205 3.16 -16.67 26.74
C ASP A 205 3.29 -17.27 25.31
N TYR A 206 2.81 -18.50 25.12
CA TYR A 206 3.10 -19.31 23.94
C TYR A 206 2.18 -19.01 22.76
N TYR A 207 0.94 -18.58 23.01
CA TYR A 207 -0.06 -18.35 21.95
C TYR A 207 -0.32 -16.86 21.73
N LEU A 208 -0.15 -16.39 20.49
CA LEU A 208 -0.52 -15.02 20.11
C LEU A 208 -2.04 -14.91 20.06
N CYS A 209 -2.63 -14.07 20.93
CA CYS A 209 -4.06 -13.80 20.88
C CYS A 209 -4.43 -13.13 19.54
N ARG A 210 -5.52 -13.55 18.90
CA ARG A 210 -5.97 -13.00 17.61
C ARG A 210 -6.12 -11.48 17.63
N SER A 211 -6.53 -10.89 18.76
CA SER A 211 -6.64 -9.44 18.94
C SER A 211 -5.30 -8.69 18.93
N LEU A 212 -4.19 -9.41 19.10
CA LEU A 212 -2.83 -8.88 19.03
C LEU A 212 -2.21 -9.01 17.63
N ILE A 213 -2.90 -9.64 16.67
CA ILE A 213 -2.42 -9.80 15.29
C ILE A 213 -2.96 -8.66 14.44
N THR A 214 -2.11 -8.04 13.64
CA THR A 214 -2.46 -6.94 12.73
C THR A 214 -3.62 -7.28 11.77
N PRO A 215 -4.46 -6.31 11.39
CA PRO A 215 -5.69 -6.59 10.64
C PRO A 215 -5.48 -7.29 9.29
N TRP A 216 -4.49 -6.87 8.50
CA TRP A 216 -4.19 -7.52 7.21
C TRP A 216 -3.75 -8.97 7.41
N MET A 217 -2.92 -9.25 8.42
CA MET A 217 -2.47 -10.61 8.71
C MET A 217 -3.65 -11.50 9.13
N ARG A 218 -4.64 -10.96 9.86
CA ARG A 218 -5.90 -11.68 10.14
C ARG A 218 -6.67 -12.00 8.86
N GLY A 219 -6.74 -11.07 7.91
CA GLY A 219 -7.42 -11.33 6.63
C GLY A 219 -6.67 -12.31 5.71
N ILE A 220 -5.33 -12.27 5.71
CA ILE A 220 -4.48 -13.24 5.01
C ILE A 220 -4.65 -14.64 5.63
N LEU A 221 -4.83 -14.71 6.95
CA LEU A 221 -5.16 -15.94 7.66
C LEU A 221 -6.58 -16.42 7.29
N SER A 222 -7.62 -15.60 7.43
CA SER A 222 -9.03 -16.00 7.22
C SER A 222 -9.31 -16.45 5.78
N SER A 223 -8.74 -15.76 4.79
CA SER A 223 -8.87 -16.08 3.36
C SER A 223 -8.18 -17.38 2.94
N GLY A 224 -7.36 -17.97 3.83
CA GLY A 224 -6.52 -19.12 3.52
C GLY A 224 -5.31 -18.77 2.62
N LEU A 225 -5.06 -17.48 2.38
CA LEU A 225 -3.91 -17.04 1.58
C LEU A 225 -2.60 -17.47 2.21
N LEU A 226 -2.44 -17.37 3.55
CA LEU A 226 -1.22 -17.81 4.22
C LEU A 226 -0.88 -19.27 3.89
N GLN A 227 -1.88 -20.16 3.86
CA GLN A 227 -1.67 -21.57 3.51
C GLN A 227 -1.16 -21.72 2.06
N LYS A 228 -1.65 -20.91 1.13
CA LYS A 228 -1.17 -20.92 -0.27
C LYS A 228 0.27 -20.42 -0.37
N LEU A 229 0.62 -19.36 0.36
CA LEU A 229 1.99 -18.84 0.42
C LEU A 229 2.94 -19.90 1.01
N TRP A 230 2.51 -20.57 2.09
CA TRP A 230 3.26 -21.66 2.73
C TRP A 230 3.52 -22.81 1.75
N ASN A 231 2.47 -23.27 1.06
CA ASN A 231 2.58 -24.34 0.08
C ASN A 231 3.51 -23.96 -1.09
N TRP A 232 3.54 -22.68 -1.48
CA TRP A 232 4.49 -22.19 -2.49
C TRP A 232 5.92 -22.22 -1.94
N ALA A 233 6.14 -21.75 -0.71
CA ALA A 233 7.44 -21.73 -0.06
C ALA A 233 8.01 -23.15 0.11
N GLU A 234 7.22 -24.10 0.58
CA GLU A 234 7.62 -25.52 0.70
C GLU A 234 8.01 -26.10 -0.66
N ALA A 235 7.26 -25.80 -1.73
CA ALA A 235 7.58 -26.28 -3.06
C ALA A 235 8.85 -25.63 -3.64
N SER A 236 9.23 -24.44 -3.16
CA SER A 236 10.48 -23.78 -3.56
C SER A 236 11.71 -24.41 -2.91
N CYS A 237 11.54 -25.10 -1.78
CA CYS A 237 12.61 -25.79 -1.06
C CYS A 237 13.09 -27.00 -1.89
N GLY A 238 14.35 -27.00 -2.29
CA GLY A 238 14.99 -28.15 -2.95
C GLY A 238 15.10 -28.11 -4.49
N ASN A 239 14.74 -27.01 -5.16
CA ASN A 239 15.30 -26.46 -6.41
C ASN A 239 14.22 -25.64 -7.15
N HIS A 240 14.43 -24.33 -7.28
CA HIS A 240 13.61 -23.44 -8.11
C HIS A 240 13.63 -23.81 -9.61
N LEU A 241 14.58 -24.65 -10.03
CA LEU A 241 14.70 -25.17 -11.40
C LEU A 241 13.94 -26.49 -11.63
N LYS A 242 13.33 -27.08 -10.61
CA LYS A 242 12.52 -28.29 -10.79
C LYS A 242 11.23 -27.94 -11.54
N LYS A 243 10.92 -28.72 -12.59
CA LYS A 243 9.70 -28.56 -13.41
C LYS A 243 8.42 -28.44 -12.57
N SER A 244 8.30 -29.21 -11.48
CA SER A 244 7.15 -29.17 -10.58
C SER A 244 6.98 -27.83 -9.86
N PHE A 245 8.07 -27.21 -9.41
CA PHE A 245 8.02 -25.89 -8.80
C PHE A 245 7.70 -24.81 -9.83
N LEU A 246 8.35 -24.85 -11.00
CA LEU A 246 8.08 -23.88 -12.08
C LEU A 246 6.60 -23.87 -12.48
N THR A 247 5.97 -25.04 -12.61
CA THR A 247 4.52 -25.12 -12.87
C THR A 247 3.69 -24.52 -11.74
N LYS A 248 4.07 -24.76 -10.48
CA LYS A 248 3.38 -24.18 -9.31
C LYS A 248 3.54 -22.67 -9.25
N ASP A 249 4.73 -22.15 -9.53
CA ASP A 249 5.03 -20.73 -9.56
C ASP A 249 4.29 -20.01 -10.71
N GLN A 250 4.24 -20.63 -11.89
CA GLN A 250 3.48 -20.12 -13.05
C GLN A 250 1.97 -20.15 -12.84
N SER A 251 1.46 -20.98 -11.92
CA SER A 251 0.02 -21.04 -11.61
C SER A 251 -0.50 -19.82 -10.84
N TRP A 252 0.39 -18.98 -10.30
CA TRP A 252 0.01 -17.73 -9.65
C TRP A 252 -0.35 -16.67 -10.68
N ASP A 253 -1.62 -16.25 -10.66
CA ASP A 253 -2.06 -15.05 -11.36
C ASP A 253 -1.57 -13.81 -10.62
N ARG A 254 -0.43 -13.29 -11.07
CA ARG A 254 0.22 -12.09 -10.52
C ARG A 254 -0.49 -10.79 -10.90
N THR A 255 -1.45 -10.85 -11.83
CA THR A 255 -2.29 -9.70 -12.19
C THR A 255 -3.46 -9.55 -11.21
N ARG A 256 -3.85 -10.65 -10.55
CA ARG A 256 -4.97 -10.66 -9.60
C ARG A 256 -4.73 -9.75 -8.39
N ILE A 257 -5.76 -8.97 -8.07
CA ILE A 257 -5.89 -8.24 -6.81
C ILE A 257 -6.93 -8.98 -5.96
N ILE A 258 -6.55 -9.36 -4.74
CA ILE A 258 -7.41 -10.04 -3.77
C ILE A 258 -7.96 -8.96 -2.82
N HIS A 259 -9.27 -8.81 -2.76
CA HIS A 259 -9.91 -7.88 -1.83
C HIS A 259 -10.12 -8.58 -0.49
N LEU A 260 -9.53 -8.07 0.59
CA LEU A 260 -9.86 -8.52 1.93
C LEU A 260 -11.08 -7.75 2.44
N SER A 261 -12.11 -8.48 2.86
CA SER A 261 -13.34 -7.87 3.35
C SER A 261 -13.16 -7.26 4.74
N SER A 262 -14.10 -6.40 5.16
CA SER A 262 -14.15 -5.92 6.54
C SER A 262 -14.22 -7.07 7.54
N ASP A 263 -14.95 -8.15 7.22
CA ASP A 263 -15.12 -9.29 8.12
C ASP A 263 -13.84 -10.12 8.25
N ASP A 264 -12.99 -10.09 7.23
CA ASP A 264 -11.66 -10.71 7.25
C ASP A 264 -10.67 -9.94 8.14
N VAL A 265 -10.81 -8.61 8.16
CA VAL A 265 -9.82 -7.67 8.70
C VAL A 265 -10.16 -7.25 10.13
N HIS A 266 -11.44 -6.99 10.43
CA HIS A 266 -11.89 -6.47 11.71
C HIS A 266 -12.18 -7.57 12.72
N TYR A 267 -11.70 -7.37 13.95
CA TYR A 267 -12.02 -8.25 15.07
C TYR A 267 -13.39 -7.91 15.73
N PHE A 268 -13.81 -6.64 15.66
CA PHE A 268 -15.04 -6.14 16.29
C PHE A 268 -16.16 -5.92 15.26
N SER A 269 -16.52 -6.94 14.49
CA SER A 269 -17.60 -6.82 13.49
C SER A 269 -19.01 -6.73 14.07
N ASN A 270 -19.19 -6.87 15.40
CA ASN A 270 -20.51 -6.91 16.05
C ASN A 270 -20.85 -5.74 16.99
N LEU A 271 -20.06 -4.66 17.03
CA LEU A 271 -20.48 -3.40 17.67
C LEU A 271 -20.57 -2.27 16.62
N ASP A 272 -21.80 -2.02 16.15
CA ASP A 272 -22.31 -0.79 15.54
C ASP A 272 -21.44 -0.03 14.52
N TYR A 273 -21.20 -0.65 13.36
CA TYR A 273 -20.79 0.08 12.13
C TYR A 273 -21.92 0.21 11.10
N ARG A 274 -23.18 0.34 11.56
CA ARG A 274 -24.29 0.81 10.73
C ARG A 274 -24.40 2.34 10.76
N ILE A 275 -23.33 3.06 10.42
CA ILE A 275 -23.48 4.46 10.01
C ILE A 275 -23.84 4.42 8.52
N GLU A 276 -25.10 4.69 8.22
CA GLU A 276 -25.63 4.85 6.85
C GLU A 276 -24.70 5.76 6.03
N ILE A 277 -23.97 5.18 5.07
CA ILE A 277 -23.37 5.96 3.98
C ILE A 277 -24.52 6.39 3.08
N LYS A 278 -25.20 7.49 3.43
CA LYS A 278 -25.99 8.26 2.47
C LYS A 278 -25.01 8.99 1.57
N ILE A 279 -24.84 8.46 0.36
CA ILE A 279 -24.20 9.16 -0.75
C ILE A 279 -25.05 10.40 -1.03
N LEU A 280 -24.68 11.56 -0.48
CA LEU A 280 -25.10 12.85 -1.00
C LEU A 280 -24.03 13.26 -2.03
N MET A 281 -24.28 12.98 -3.30
CA MET A 281 -23.59 13.68 -4.38
C MET A 281 -24.05 15.14 -4.36
N ILE A 282 -23.28 16.01 -3.71
CA ILE A 282 -23.37 17.44 -3.97
C ILE A 282 -22.48 17.69 -5.18
N ILE A 283 -23.10 17.68 -6.37
CA ILE A 283 -22.48 18.26 -7.57
C ILE A 283 -22.74 19.77 -7.47
N GLU A 284 -21.79 20.51 -6.91
CA GLU A 284 -21.76 21.96 -7.10
C GLU A 284 -21.29 22.24 -8.53
N THR A 285 -22.25 22.45 -9.42
CA THR A 285 -22.00 23.06 -10.72
C THR A 285 -21.68 24.54 -10.50
N VAL A 286 -20.40 24.89 -10.55
CA VAL A 286 -19.97 26.29 -10.60
C VAL A 286 -20.37 26.84 -11.97
N THR A 287 -21.49 27.56 -12.01
CA THR A 287 -21.84 28.43 -13.14
C THR A 287 -21.11 29.76 -12.97
N PRO A 288 -20.38 30.26 -13.99
CA PRO A 288 -19.75 31.57 -13.88
C PRO A 288 -20.83 32.66 -13.91
N LYS A 289 -20.96 33.42 -12.81
CA LYS A 289 -21.74 34.65 -12.78
C LYS A 289 -21.06 35.70 -13.64
N ILE A 290 -21.58 35.90 -14.85
CA ILE A 290 -21.34 37.12 -15.62
C ILE A 290 -22.07 38.25 -14.90
N VAL A 291 -21.32 39.16 -14.27
CA VAL A 291 -21.85 40.41 -13.76
C VAL A 291 -21.94 41.38 -14.94
N VAL A 292 -23.12 41.50 -15.54
CA VAL A 292 -23.46 42.64 -16.42
C VAL A 292 -24.11 43.69 -15.53
N THR A 293 -23.37 44.74 -15.20
CA THR A 293 -23.93 45.94 -14.58
C THR A 293 -24.71 46.73 -15.62
N SER A 294 -26.01 46.89 -15.37
CA SER A 294 -26.92 47.78 -16.09
C SER A 294 -26.53 49.24 -15.86
N GLY A 295 -26.07 49.93 -16.92
CA GLY A 295 -26.02 51.39 -16.99
C GLY A 295 -27.13 51.88 -17.90
N VAL A 296 -28.11 52.57 -17.32
CA VAL A 296 -29.12 53.35 -18.03
C VAL A 296 -28.56 54.76 -18.19
N ASP A 297 -28.49 55.25 -19.43
CA ASP A 297 -28.57 56.64 -19.91
C ASP A 297 -28.44 56.52 -21.45
N GLY A 298 -29.25 57.08 -22.34
CA GLY A 298 -29.98 58.35 -22.29
C GLY A 298 -29.54 59.18 -23.51
N CYS A 299 -30.26 59.01 -24.64
CA CYS A 299 -30.39 59.95 -25.78
C CYS A 299 -29.13 60.39 -26.59
N HIS A 300 -29.08 60.08 -27.89
CA HIS A 300 -29.24 61.07 -28.98
C HIS A 300 -29.07 60.45 -30.38
N THR A 301 -29.87 60.99 -31.29
CA THR A 301 -30.18 60.63 -32.68
C THR A 301 -29.18 61.14 -33.73
N SER A 302 -28.99 60.39 -34.82
CA SER A 302 -28.92 60.84 -36.25
C SER A 302 -28.37 59.66 -37.10
N SER A 303 -29.19 58.95 -37.89
CA SER A 303 -29.74 59.24 -39.24
C SER A 303 -28.79 58.98 -40.42
N VAL A 304 -29.34 58.34 -41.47
CA VAL A 304 -28.89 58.24 -42.88
C VAL A 304 -27.96 57.05 -43.19
N ALA A 305 -28.09 56.24 -44.26
CA ALA A 305 -29.19 55.86 -45.16
C ALA A 305 -28.70 54.65 -46.01
N THR A 306 -29.65 53.78 -46.40
CA THR A 306 -29.78 53.01 -47.66
C THR A 306 -28.54 52.50 -48.42
N SER A 307 -28.45 51.18 -48.64
CA SER A 307 -28.78 50.56 -49.95
C SER A 307 -28.61 49.03 -49.93
N SER A 308 -29.24 48.40 -50.92
CA SER A 308 -29.69 47.01 -51.08
C SER A 308 -28.65 46.02 -51.66
N VAL A 309 -28.60 44.79 -51.10
CA VAL A 309 -28.77 43.41 -51.69
C VAL A 309 -28.47 43.24 -53.21
N PRO A 310 -27.86 42.11 -53.73
CA PRO A 310 -28.00 40.72 -53.26
C PRO A 310 -26.77 39.77 -53.19
N VAL A 311 -26.89 38.79 -52.27
CA VAL A 311 -26.79 37.31 -52.40
C VAL A 311 -25.84 36.70 -53.45
N SER A 312 -24.85 35.92 -53.00
CA SER A 312 -24.74 34.47 -53.31
C SER A 312 -23.64 33.73 -52.52
N SER A 313 -24.05 32.63 -51.87
CA SER A 313 -23.35 31.36 -51.55
C SER A 313 -22.00 31.35 -50.79
N SER A 314 -22.09 30.81 -49.56
CA SER A 314 -21.04 30.44 -48.59
C SER A 314 -20.32 29.09 -48.95
N PRO A 315 -19.45 28.50 -48.09
CA PRO A 315 -17.99 28.52 -48.28
C PRO A 315 -17.33 27.13 -48.11
N GLY A 316 -16.00 27.07 -48.14
CA GLY A 316 -15.26 25.91 -47.59
C GLY A 316 -13.79 25.84 -47.97
N ASN A 317 -12.96 26.53 -47.19
CA ASN A 317 -11.56 26.84 -47.44
C ASN A 317 -10.59 25.81 -46.81
N THR A 318 -9.42 25.66 -47.43
CA THR A 318 -8.26 24.87 -47.00
C THR A 318 -7.24 25.70 -46.21
N ASN A 319 -6.51 25.00 -45.32
CA ASN A 319 -5.08 25.13 -44.99
C ASN A 319 -4.49 26.41 -44.35
N SER A 320 -3.82 26.17 -43.21
CA SER A 320 -2.47 26.60 -42.77
C SER A 320 -1.97 28.02 -43.03
N VAL A 321 -1.36 28.65 -42.02
CA VAL A 321 0.09 29.03 -41.95
C VAL A 321 0.38 29.98 -40.76
N LEU A 322 1.45 29.63 -40.04
CA LEU A 322 2.44 30.37 -39.21
C LEU A 322 2.26 31.87 -38.85
N LEU A 323 2.73 32.22 -37.63
CA LEU A 323 3.82 33.19 -37.29
C LEU A 323 3.64 33.70 -35.83
N SER A 324 4.52 33.33 -34.87
CA SER A 324 5.63 34.12 -34.29
C SER A 324 5.29 35.51 -33.70
N ASN A 325 5.47 35.72 -32.39
CA ASN A 325 6.49 36.63 -31.82
C ASN A 325 6.36 36.87 -30.29
N LEU A 326 7.55 37.12 -29.71
CA LEU A 326 7.95 37.52 -28.35
C LEU A 326 6.99 38.44 -27.56
N TRP A 327 6.99 38.34 -26.23
CA TRP A 327 7.36 39.43 -25.30
C TRP A 327 7.80 38.89 -23.93
N THR A 328 8.91 39.43 -23.44
CA THR A 328 9.59 39.19 -22.16
C THR A 328 9.23 40.24 -21.10
N GLN A 329 9.52 39.88 -19.84
CA GLN A 329 9.67 40.70 -18.61
C GLN A 329 8.42 40.98 -17.75
N LEU A 330 8.46 40.47 -16.51
CA LEU A 330 8.56 41.28 -15.29
C LEU A 330 8.88 40.39 -14.08
N ASP A 331 10.05 40.62 -13.48
CA ASP A 331 10.45 40.14 -12.16
C ASP A 331 9.86 41.02 -11.05
N HIS A 332 9.79 40.43 -9.85
CA HIS A 332 9.45 40.98 -8.53
C HIS A 332 7.97 40.92 -8.13
N ILE A 333 7.61 39.86 -7.39
CA ILE A 333 7.02 39.90 -6.03
C ILE A 333 7.18 38.47 -5.44
N GLN A 334 7.95 38.35 -4.34
CA GLN A 334 7.71 37.32 -3.30
C GLN A 334 6.83 38.00 -2.24
N PRO A 335 5.95 37.31 -1.48
CA PRO A 335 6.20 35.99 -0.91
C PRO A 335 4.96 35.04 -0.79
N THR A 336 5.22 33.87 -0.19
CA THR A 336 4.33 32.97 0.59
C THR A 336 3.88 31.64 -0.05
N VAL A 337 4.42 30.57 0.53
CA VAL A 337 3.96 29.18 0.68
C VAL A 337 2.64 28.81 -0.03
N SER A 338 2.73 27.89 -1.00
CA SER A 338 1.66 26.91 -1.26
C SER A 338 2.21 25.68 -1.97
N ASP A 339 1.60 24.54 -1.66
CA ASP A 339 1.98 23.18 -2.00
C ASP A 339 2.15 22.95 -3.51
N PHE A 340 3.26 22.31 -3.90
CA PHE A 340 3.47 21.83 -5.25
C PHE A 340 2.73 20.51 -5.47
N PHE A 341 1.61 20.57 -6.19
CA PHE A 341 1.12 19.44 -6.98
C PHE A 341 1.95 19.36 -8.27
N TYR A 342 2.69 18.27 -8.48
CA TYR A 342 3.24 17.93 -9.80
C TYR A 342 2.27 16.97 -10.48
N ILE A 343 1.47 17.48 -11.43
CA ILE A 343 0.71 16.69 -12.39
C ILE A 343 1.45 16.82 -13.72
N ASN A 344 2.14 15.77 -14.14
CA ASN A 344 2.66 15.68 -15.50
C ASN A 344 1.57 15.13 -16.41
N SER A 345 1.03 16.00 -17.28
CA SER A 345 0.35 15.59 -18.50
C SER A 345 1.42 15.29 -19.55
N VAL A 346 1.49 14.05 -20.04
CA VAL A 346 2.25 13.71 -21.24
C VAL A 346 1.27 13.26 -22.32
N SER A 347 1.37 13.95 -23.45
CA SER A 347 0.75 13.69 -24.75
C SER A 347 1.34 12.46 -25.43
#